data_AF-A0A0B7N8L6-F1
#
_entry.id   AF-A0A0B7N8L6-F1
#
_cell.length_a   1.000
_cell.length_b   1.000
_cell.length_c   1.000
_cell.angle_alpha   90.00
_cell.angle_beta   90.00
_cell.angle_gamma   90.00
#
_symmetry.space_group_name_H-M   'P 1'
#
loop_
_entity.id
_entity.type
_entity.pdbx_description
1 polymer ?
#
loop_
_entity_poly.entity_id
_entity_poly.type
_entity_poly.pdbx_seq_one_letter_code
_entity_poly.pdbx_strand_id
1 'polypeptide(L)'
;MLRQTIAQKQTPLSSLEYIQENLSIDRSLLLDIVHENHLLYHMEKRDRPNNIIRVLVNLHKFQATKDQLAIAYEKTKLDVASIHVSNSSDKINEKNWIEFLGTSSSYGDYLVFFDKQLSALGLEETLDRYFYSIEPSIGSQIQPLVQFSFGIEHDLPEIITQALAYYASSYLDASAILEYCKPYSGENQVNNIQFVNTILFDLIRADQRFDGKIEGNNTFHSAVKLLLKSKSDLIKTYMAAWSNSYSQSPQQKLDALLYTATTLAKVSSRQQATHVELDWFLAGGQLIDSALAIQKVIRSDQLENWVNAQFLSTLCTFIVQGRPMNVPSLPLNPLVTKSWESCTSTIVQNAFDNPKLILALDSILNARSQHAQLEPLCFEIVNTLALFSNGGTWIKSGLGWPN
;
A
#
# COMPACT_ATOMS: atom_id res chain seq x y z
N MET A 1 -9.21 -25.41 17.36
CA MET A 1 -10.57 -25.41 17.94
C MET A 1 -11.21 -24.05 17.64
N LEU A 2 -12.12 -23.97 16.67
CA LEU A 2 -13.03 -22.84 16.46
C LEU A 2 -14.15 -23.29 15.51
N ARG A 3 -15.28 -23.73 16.09
CA ARG A 3 -16.58 -23.80 15.42
C ARG A 3 -17.60 -23.29 16.42
N GLN A 4 -18.26 -22.18 16.11
CA GLN A 4 -19.56 -21.88 16.67
C GLN A 4 -20.51 -21.52 15.54
N THR A 5 -21.50 -22.39 15.38
CA THR A 5 -22.64 -22.32 14.48
C THR A 5 -23.71 -21.45 15.14
N ILE A 6 -24.28 -20.50 14.39
CA ILE A 6 -25.54 -19.85 14.77
C ILE A 6 -26.57 -20.18 13.70
N ALA A 7 -27.62 -20.90 14.12
CA ALA A 7 -28.80 -21.17 13.32
C ALA A 7 -29.71 -19.93 13.30
N GLN A 8 -30.27 -19.60 12.14
CA GLN A 8 -31.37 -18.64 12.02
C GLN A 8 -32.50 -19.14 11.13
N LYS A 9 -33.70 -18.77 11.58
CA LYS A 9 -35.05 -19.15 11.14
C LYS A 9 -35.34 -18.80 9.68
N GLN A 10 -36.09 -19.70 9.03
CA GLN A 10 -36.66 -19.53 7.69
C GLN A 10 -37.68 -18.37 7.63
N THR A 11 -37.54 -17.54 6.61
CA THR A 11 -38.53 -16.57 6.09
C THR A 11 -38.64 -16.79 4.56
N PRO A 12 -39.70 -16.32 3.86
CA PRO A 12 -40.24 -17.00 2.67
C PRO A 12 -39.36 -16.89 1.42
N LEU A 13 -39.24 -18.01 0.70
CA LEU A 13 -38.40 -18.25 -0.49
C LEU A 13 -38.95 -17.61 -1.79
N SER A 14 -38.74 -16.32 -2.05
CA SER A 14 -38.80 -15.87 -3.48
C SER A 14 -37.99 -14.62 -3.83
N SER A 15 -37.58 -13.81 -2.84
CA SER A 15 -36.70 -12.66 -3.05
C SER A 15 -35.24 -12.90 -2.65
N LEU A 16 -34.97 -13.92 -1.81
CA LEU A 16 -33.64 -14.30 -1.36
C LEU A 16 -32.86 -15.08 -2.42
N GLU A 17 -33.52 -15.89 -3.25
CA GLU A 17 -32.88 -16.63 -4.34
C GLU A 17 -32.36 -15.69 -5.43
N TYR A 18 -33.13 -14.65 -5.80
CA TYR A 18 -32.68 -13.63 -6.76
C TYR A 18 -31.50 -12.79 -6.23
N ILE A 19 -31.46 -12.51 -4.92
CA ILE A 19 -30.34 -11.78 -4.29
C ILE A 19 -29.11 -12.68 -4.16
N GLN A 20 -29.27 -13.97 -3.80
CA GLN A 20 -28.18 -14.93 -3.75
C GLN A 20 -27.63 -15.29 -5.13
N GLU A 21 -28.46 -15.38 -6.16
CA GLU A 21 -28.04 -15.62 -7.55
C GLU A 21 -27.28 -14.42 -8.13
N ASN A 22 -27.72 -13.18 -7.89
CA ASN A 22 -26.96 -12.02 -8.35
C ASN A 22 -25.61 -11.87 -7.61
N LEU A 23 -25.58 -12.13 -6.29
CA LEU A 23 -24.33 -12.13 -5.52
C LEU A 23 -23.38 -13.28 -5.92
N SER A 24 -23.92 -14.44 -6.35
CA SER A 24 -23.11 -15.58 -6.79
C SER A 24 -22.55 -15.39 -8.21
N ILE A 25 -23.34 -14.79 -9.11
CA ILE A 25 -22.91 -14.46 -10.48
C ILE A 25 -21.80 -13.39 -10.45
N ASP A 26 -21.96 -12.35 -9.62
CA ASP A 26 -20.97 -11.27 -9.53
C ASP A 26 -19.65 -11.77 -8.88
N ARG A 27 -19.73 -12.72 -7.93
CA ARG A 27 -18.53 -13.36 -7.37
C ARG A 27 -17.80 -14.25 -8.38
N SER A 28 -18.53 -15.05 -9.17
CA SER A 28 -17.92 -15.91 -10.21
C SER A 28 -17.17 -15.06 -11.24
N LEU A 29 -17.79 -13.99 -11.73
CA LEU A 29 -17.15 -13.08 -12.68
C LEU A 29 -15.88 -12.42 -12.09
N LEU A 30 -15.92 -11.98 -10.84
CA LEU A 30 -14.74 -11.43 -10.18
C LEU A 30 -13.62 -12.46 -10.05
N LEU A 31 -13.94 -13.72 -9.76
CA LEU A 31 -12.96 -14.81 -9.72
C LEU A 31 -12.37 -15.10 -11.11
N ASP A 32 -13.17 -15.08 -12.17
CA ASP A 32 -12.69 -15.24 -13.54
C ASP A 32 -11.72 -14.12 -13.92
N ILE A 33 -12.00 -12.88 -13.51
CA ILE A 33 -11.11 -11.73 -13.72
C ILE A 33 -9.83 -11.87 -12.90
N VAL A 34 -9.90 -12.38 -11.66
CA VAL A 34 -8.71 -12.68 -10.85
C VAL A 34 -7.82 -13.69 -11.56
N HIS A 35 -8.42 -14.77 -12.07
CA HIS A 35 -7.71 -15.81 -12.81
C HIS A 35 -7.07 -15.30 -14.10
N GLU A 36 -7.82 -14.52 -14.91
CA GLU A 36 -7.28 -13.87 -16.11
C GLU A 36 -6.11 -12.95 -15.74
N ASN A 37 -6.27 -12.14 -14.69
CA ASN A 37 -5.24 -11.22 -14.22
C ASN A 37 -3.97 -11.95 -13.75
N HIS A 38 -4.14 -13.07 -13.06
CA HIS A 38 -3.07 -13.98 -12.63
C HIS A 38 -2.23 -14.46 -13.81
N LEU A 39 -2.90 -14.93 -14.86
CA LEU A 39 -2.25 -15.54 -16.02
C LEU A 39 -1.63 -14.52 -16.98
N LEU A 40 -2.20 -13.32 -17.10
CA LEU A 40 -1.86 -12.40 -18.18
C LEU A 40 -0.97 -11.24 -17.76
N TYR A 41 -1.03 -10.78 -16.50
CA TYR A 41 -0.43 -9.48 -16.14
C TYR A 41 0.62 -9.57 -15.04
N HIS A 42 1.64 -8.72 -15.17
CA HIS A 42 2.63 -8.48 -14.14
C HIS A 42 2.05 -7.63 -13.01
N MET A 43 2.49 -7.86 -11.77
CA MET A 43 2.08 -7.05 -10.61
C MET A 43 2.62 -5.62 -10.56
N GLU A 44 3.49 -5.22 -11.49
CA GLU A 44 4.09 -3.88 -11.49
C GLU A 44 4.49 -3.43 -12.90
N LYS A 45 4.25 -2.16 -13.20
CA LYS A 45 4.76 -1.48 -14.41
C LYS A 45 5.25 -0.07 -14.05
N ARG A 46 6.57 0.16 -14.12
CA ARG A 46 7.20 1.47 -13.81
C ARG A 46 6.72 2.06 -12.47
N ASP A 47 6.98 1.32 -11.38
CA ASP A 47 6.61 1.68 -10.00
C ASP A 47 5.09 1.79 -9.75
N ARG A 48 4.26 1.20 -10.61
CA ARG A 48 2.81 1.16 -10.46
C ARG A 48 2.37 -0.27 -10.19
N PRO A 49 1.84 -0.57 -9.00
CA PRO A 49 1.29 -1.89 -8.76
C PRO A 49 0.07 -2.11 -9.67
N ASN A 50 -0.09 -3.36 -10.12
CA ASN A 50 -1.33 -3.80 -10.73
C ASN A 50 -2.42 -3.82 -9.65
N ASN A 51 -3.39 -2.94 -9.82
CA ASN A 51 -4.47 -2.73 -8.86
C ASN A 51 -5.85 -3.09 -9.44
N ILE A 52 -5.93 -3.74 -10.60
CA ILE A 52 -7.19 -4.02 -11.30
C ILE A 52 -8.19 -4.68 -10.34
N ILE A 53 -7.78 -5.78 -9.72
CA ILE A 53 -8.64 -6.56 -8.82
C ILE A 53 -9.07 -5.75 -7.60
N ARG A 54 -8.12 -5.07 -6.94
CA ARG A 54 -8.42 -4.23 -5.77
C ARG A 54 -9.39 -3.10 -6.11
N VAL A 55 -9.24 -2.46 -7.27
CA VAL A 55 -10.15 -1.40 -7.74
C VAL A 55 -11.56 -1.98 -7.95
N LEU A 56 -11.69 -3.10 -8.65
CA LEU A 56 -12.99 -3.71 -8.93
C LEU A 56 -13.69 -4.17 -7.66
N VAL A 57 -12.98 -4.83 -6.74
CA VAL A 57 -13.54 -5.26 -5.45
C VAL A 57 -13.97 -4.06 -4.60
N ASN A 58 -13.16 -3.00 -4.55
CA ASN A 58 -13.54 -1.80 -3.79
C ASN A 58 -14.72 -1.07 -4.44
N LEU A 59 -14.75 -0.91 -5.77
CA LEU A 59 -15.91 -0.33 -6.46
C LEU A 59 -17.19 -1.15 -6.21
N HIS A 60 -17.10 -2.48 -6.25
CA HIS A 60 -18.21 -3.36 -5.91
C HIS A 60 -18.67 -3.19 -4.45
N LYS A 61 -17.73 -3.08 -3.50
CA LYS A 61 -18.02 -2.75 -2.08
C LYS A 61 -18.78 -1.41 -1.94
N PHE A 62 -18.51 -0.45 -2.82
CA PHE A 62 -19.23 0.83 -2.89
C PHE A 62 -20.47 0.81 -3.81
N GLN A 63 -20.99 -0.37 -4.14
CA GLN A 63 -22.22 -0.56 -4.92
C GLN A 63 -22.14 0.02 -6.34
N ALA A 64 -20.96 0.03 -6.95
CA ALA A 64 -20.82 0.38 -8.36
C ALA A 64 -21.62 -0.57 -9.26
N THR A 65 -22.21 -0.03 -10.34
CA THR A 65 -22.97 -0.82 -11.32
C THR A 65 -22.04 -1.65 -12.20
N LYS A 66 -22.59 -2.66 -12.91
CA LYS A 66 -21.83 -3.49 -13.85
C LYS A 66 -21.13 -2.66 -14.94
N ASP A 67 -21.80 -1.64 -15.47
CA ASP A 67 -21.22 -0.73 -16.46
C ASP A 67 -20.05 0.07 -15.89
N GLN A 68 -20.16 0.53 -14.64
CA GLN A 68 -19.08 1.23 -13.96
C GLN A 68 -17.86 0.33 -13.72
N LEU A 69 -18.10 -0.93 -13.31
CA LEU A 69 -17.04 -1.92 -13.15
C LEU A 69 -16.34 -2.23 -14.49
N ALA A 70 -17.10 -2.38 -15.58
CA ALA A 70 -16.54 -2.60 -16.91
C ALA A 70 -15.66 -1.42 -17.37
N ILE A 71 -16.12 -0.18 -17.19
CA ILE A 71 -15.32 1.03 -17.51
C ILE A 71 -14.05 1.07 -16.67
N ALA A 72 -14.14 0.75 -15.37
CA ALA A 72 -12.99 0.73 -14.49
C ALA A 72 -11.97 -0.35 -14.89
N TYR A 73 -12.44 -1.55 -15.28
CA TYR A 73 -11.59 -2.63 -15.78
C TYR A 73 -10.81 -2.17 -17.03
N GLU A 74 -11.50 -1.65 -18.05
CA GLU A 74 -10.87 -1.20 -19.29
C GLU A 74 -9.83 -0.09 -19.04
N LYS A 75 -10.14 0.89 -18.20
CA LYS A 75 -9.20 1.97 -17.86
C LYS A 75 -7.99 1.47 -17.08
N THR A 76 -8.18 0.59 -16.09
CA THR A 76 -7.08 0.09 -15.27
C THR A 76 -6.18 -0.88 -16.03
N LYS A 77 -6.72 -1.62 -17.00
CA LYS A 77 -5.97 -2.51 -17.90
C LYS A 77 -4.93 -1.79 -18.77
N LEU A 78 -5.12 -0.49 -19.07
CA LEU A 78 -4.14 0.31 -19.81
C LEU A 78 -2.82 0.51 -19.03
N ASP A 79 -2.89 0.44 -17.71
CA ASP A 79 -1.76 0.72 -16.81
C ASP A 79 -0.92 -0.53 -16.46
N VAL A 80 -1.32 -1.72 -16.89
CA VAL A 80 -0.60 -2.98 -16.58
C VAL A 80 0.31 -3.42 -17.73
N ALA A 81 1.21 -4.36 -17.44
CA ALA A 81 2.11 -4.98 -18.40
C ALA A 81 1.82 -6.48 -18.47
N SER A 82 2.00 -7.08 -19.64
CA SER A 82 1.89 -8.52 -19.78
C SER A 82 2.99 -9.23 -19.00
N ILE A 83 2.66 -10.40 -18.44
CA ILE A 83 3.65 -11.26 -17.82
C ILE A 83 4.53 -11.92 -18.89
N HIS A 84 5.83 -12.03 -18.61
CA HIS A 84 6.73 -12.88 -19.37
C HIS A 84 7.10 -14.07 -18.49
N VAL A 85 6.68 -15.26 -18.90
CA VAL A 85 7.08 -16.52 -18.26
C VAL A 85 8.14 -17.16 -19.16
N SER A 86 9.28 -17.54 -18.58
CA SER A 86 10.28 -18.25 -19.37
C SER A 86 9.76 -19.63 -19.77
N ASN A 87 10.08 -20.09 -20.99
CA ASN A 87 9.70 -21.43 -21.44
C ASN A 87 10.36 -22.56 -20.61
N SER A 88 11.32 -22.23 -19.74
CA SER A 88 11.96 -23.15 -18.81
C SER A 88 11.24 -23.12 -17.45
N SER A 89 10.28 -24.02 -17.26
CA SER A 89 9.43 -24.15 -16.06
C SER A 89 10.15 -24.37 -14.71
N ASP A 90 11.48 -24.45 -14.72
CA ASP A 90 12.32 -24.87 -13.59
C ASP A 90 13.51 -23.93 -13.32
N LYS A 91 13.50 -22.71 -13.88
CA LYS A 91 14.58 -21.74 -13.65
C LYS A 91 14.71 -21.38 -12.16
N ILE A 92 13.57 -21.17 -11.49
CA ILE A 92 13.48 -20.91 -10.05
C ILE A 92 12.93 -22.16 -9.35
N ASN A 93 13.62 -22.62 -8.32
CA ASN A 93 13.26 -23.76 -7.49
C ASN A 93 13.70 -23.54 -6.03
N GLU A 94 13.36 -24.49 -5.16
CA GLU A 94 13.58 -24.40 -3.70
C GLU A 94 15.05 -24.16 -3.32
N LYS A 95 16.00 -24.56 -4.16
CA LYS A 95 17.44 -24.46 -3.86
C LYS A 95 18.06 -23.13 -4.29
N ASN A 96 17.48 -22.46 -5.27
CA ASN A 96 18.10 -21.29 -5.90
C ASN A 96 17.21 -20.02 -5.91
N TRP A 97 16.00 -20.07 -5.36
CA TRP A 97 15.06 -18.96 -5.45
C TRP A 97 15.60 -17.65 -4.86
N ILE A 98 16.47 -17.69 -3.84
CA ILE A 98 17.09 -16.50 -3.25
C ILE A 98 18.05 -15.81 -4.23
N GLU A 99 18.69 -16.56 -5.12
CA GLU A 99 19.69 -16.04 -6.09
C GLU A 99 19.07 -15.05 -7.09
N PHE A 100 17.75 -15.09 -7.28
CA PHE A 100 17.01 -14.25 -8.21
C PHE A 100 16.30 -13.05 -7.56
N LEU A 101 16.46 -12.85 -6.24
CA LEU A 101 15.77 -11.76 -5.54
C LEU A 101 16.10 -10.41 -6.15
N GLY A 102 15.08 -9.56 -6.29
CA GLY A 102 15.20 -8.21 -6.84
C GLY A 102 15.40 -8.16 -8.36
N THR A 103 15.30 -9.31 -9.03
CA THR A 103 15.34 -9.41 -10.50
C THR A 103 13.92 -9.28 -11.05
N SER A 104 13.54 -8.08 -11.48
CA SER A 104 12.16 -7.81 -11.95
C SER A 104 11.74 -8.71 -13.12
N SER A 105 12.66 -9.06 -14.02
CA SER A 105 12.38 -9.98 -15.14
C SER A 105 12.10 -11.42 -14.73
N SER A 106 12.36 -11.80 -13.47
CA SER A 106 12.07 -13.12 -12.92
C SER A 106 10.67 -13.22 -12.29
N TYR A 107 9.84 -12.17 -12.32
CA TYR A 107 8.48 -12.21 -11.75
C TYR A 107 7.65 -13.40 -12.25
N GLY A 108 7.63 -13.67 -13.56
CA GLY A 108 6.88 -14.79 -14.11
C GLY A 108 7.38 -16.16 -13.65
N ASP A 109 8.70 -16.32 -13.50
CA ASP A 109 9.32 -17.53 -12.96
C ASP A 109 8.96 -17.72 -11.48
N TYR A 110 8.96 -16.63 -10.69
CA TYR A 110 8.51 -16.66 -9.30
C TYR A 110 7.02 -16.97 -9.16
N LEU A 111 6.17 -16.48 -10.07
CA LEU A 111 4.74 -16.75 -10.03
C LEU A 111 4.47 -18.26 -10.14
N VAL A 112 5.07 -18.90 -11.15
CA VAL A 112 4.99 -20.36 -11.34
C VAL A 112 5.56 -21.11 -10.14
N PHE A 113 6.66 -20.64 -9.57
CA PHE A 113 7.25 -21.24 -8.37
C PHE A 113 6.29 -21.16 -7.18
N PHE A 114 5.74 -19.98 -6.86
CA PHE A 114 4.87 -19.80 -5.70
C PHE A 114 3.49 -20.46 -5.88
N ASP A 115 2.96 -20.57 -7.10
CA ASP A 115 1.78 -21.37 -7.40
C ASP A 115 1.99 -22.85 -7.00
N LYS A 116 3.13 -23.43 -7.39
CA LYS A 116 3.51 -24.81 -7.01
C LYS A 116 3.67 -24.95 -5.50
N GLN A 117 4.38 -24.01 -4.86
CA GLN A 117 4.66 -24.08 -3.43
C GLN A 117 3.40 -23.92 -2.59
N LEU A 118 2.55 -22.94 -2.90
CA LEU A 118 1.30 -22.71 -2.17
C LEU A 118 0.35 -23.91 -2.34
N SER A 119 0.27 -24.48 -3.54
CA SER A 119 -0.55 -25.67 -3.80
C SER A 119 -0.06 -26.91 -3.04
N ALA A 120 1.25 -27.09 -2.91
CA ALA A 120 1.85 -28.27 -2.27
C ALA A 120 1.90 -28.18 -0.75
N LEU A 121 2.18 -26.99 -0.20
CA LEU A 121 2.47 -26.79 1.22
C LEU A 121 1.33 -26.13 1.99
N GLY A 122 0.42 -25.45 1.29
CA GLY A 122 -0.54 -24.54 1.91
C GLY A 122 0.10 -23.22 2.35
N LEU A 123 -0.73 -22.31 2.86
CA LEU A 123 -0.32 -20.93 3.15
C LEU A 123 0.75 -20.86 4.25
N GLU A 124 0.48 -21.40 5.45
CA GLU A 124 1.36 -21.23 6.61
C GLU A 124 2.79 -21.72 6.33
N GLU A 125 2.93 -22.95 5.84
CA GLU A 125 4.23 -23.54 5.53
C GLU A 125 4.95 -22.80 4.39
N THR A 126 4.21 -22.29 3.39
CA THR A 126 4.80 -21.46 2.31
C THR A 126 5.39 -20.16 2.89
N LEU A 127 4.71 -19.52 3.82
CA LEU A 127 5.21 -18.29 4.44
C LEU A 127 6.42 -18.53 5.32
N ASP A 128 6.40 -19.59 6.13
CA ASP A 128 7.52 -19.94 6.99
C ASP A 128 8.77 -20.25 6.19
N ARG A 129 8.64 -20.94 5.05
CA ARG A 129 9.78 -21.29 4.19
C ARG A 129 10.32 -20.14 3.35
N TYR A 130 9.46 -19.26 2.85
CA TYR A 130 9.86 -18.35 1.77
C TYR A 130 9.66 -16.86 2.08
N PHE A 131 8.72 -16.50 2.95
CA PHE A 131 8.45 -15.10 3.27
C PHE A 131 9.16 -14.67 4.55
N TYR A 132 9.03 -15.45 5.62
CA TYR A 132 9.65 -15.18 6.92
C TYR A 132 11.10 -15.66 7.04
N SER A 133 11.62 -16.36 6.01
CA SER A 133 13.00 -16.85 5.98
C SER A 133 14.01 -15.83 5.46
N ILE A 134 13.55 -14.66 5.01
CA ILE A 134 14.38 -13.56 4.49
C ILE A 134 14.06 -12.26 5.22
N GLU A 135 15.04 -11.37 5.28
CA GLU A 135 14.85 -10.05 5.90
C GLU A 135 13.78 -9.23 5.15
N PRO A 136 13.03 -8.36 5.85
CA PRO A 136 12.05 -7.50 5.21
C PRO A 136 12.66 -6.59 4.14
N SER A 137 12.07 -6.61 2.95
CA SER A 137 12.42 -5.72 1.85
C SER A 137 11.52 -4.49 1.84
N ILE A 138 12.10 -3.34 1.47
CA ILE A 138 11.38 -2.10 1.19
C ILE A 138 11.07 -1.92 -0.30
N GLY A 139 11.38 -2.93 -1.11
CA GLY A 139 11.13 -3.00 -2.55
C GLY A 139 9.67 -2.68 -2.88
N SER A 140 9.47 -1.95 -3.97
CA SER A 140 8.14 -1.50 -4.42
C SER A 140 7.27 -0.89 -3.31
N GLN A 141 7.88 -0.13 -2.39
CA GLN A 141 7.21 0.55 -1.27
C GLN A 141 6.32 -0.38 -0.43
N ILE A 142 6.74 -1.63 -0.25
CA ILE A 142 6.01 -2.63 0.55
C ILE A 142 4.61 -2.96 -0.03
N GLN A 143 4.30 -2.51 -1.25
CA GLN A 143 3.04 -2.84 -1.93
C GLN A 143 2.80 -4.34 -2.15
N PRO A 144 3.82 -5.22 -2.27
CA PRO A 144 3.58 -6.66 -2.23
C PRO A 144 2.82 -7.11 -0.98
N LEU A 145 3.10 -6.54 0.20
CA LEU A 145 2.42 -6.91 1.44
C LEU A 145 0.95 -6.46 1.46
N VAL A 146 0.65 -5.33 0.82
CA VAL A 146 -0.73 -4.86 0.64
C VAL A 146 -1.54 -5.84 -0.20
N GLN A 147 -0.96 -6.30 -1.32
CA GLN A 147 -1.58 -7.31 -2.19
C GLN A 147 -1.75 -8.64 -1.46
N PHE A 148 -0.74 -9.04 -0.68
CA PHE A 148 -0.78 -10.24 0.13
C PHE A 148 -1.90 -10.21 1.18
N SER A 149 -2.00 -9.11 1.94
CA SER A 149 -3.09 -8.90 2.91
C SER A 149 -4.46 -8.92 2.24
N PHE A 150 -4.59 -8.34 1.05
CA PHE A 150 -5.83 -8.37 0.29
C PHE A 150 -6.19 -9.79 -0.18
N GLY A 151 -5.21 -10.56 -0.66
CA GLY A 151 -5.40 -11.96 -1.06
C GLY A 151 -5.89 -12.84 0.11
N ILE A 152 -5.31 -12.67 1.30
CA ILE A 152 -5.76 -13.37 2.51
C ILE A 152 -7.18 -12.95 2.91
N GLU A 153 -7.47 -11.65 2.94
CA GLU A 153 -8.77 -11.11 3.37
C GLU A 153 -9.93 -11.65 2.52
N HIS A 154 -9.67 -11.92 1.24
CA HIS A 154 -10.68 -12.37 0.28
C HIS A 154 -10.57 -13.86 -0.11
N ASP A 155 -9.67 -14.62 0.50
CA ASP A 155 -9.41 -16.04 0.19
C ASP A 155 -9.09 -16.25 -1.30
N LEU A 156 -8.16 -15.45 -1.84
CA LEU A 156 -7.74 -15.44 -3.23
C LEU A 156 -6.30 -15.96 -3.36
N PRO A 157 -6.08 -17.29 -3.52
CA PRO A 157 -4.74 -17.88 -3.56
C PRO A 157 -3.87 -17.33 -4.70
N GLU A 158 -4.46 -17.00 -5.85
CA GLU A 158 -3.74 -16.41 -6.99
C GLU A 158 -3.19 -15.02 -6.66
N ILE A 159 -3.95 -14.19 -5.93
CA ILE A 159 -3.45 -12.89 -5.47
C ILE A 159 -2.32 -13.07 -4.45
N ILE A 160 -2.42 -14.10 -3.60
CA ILE A 160 -1.37 -14.44 -2.64
C ILE A 160 -0.06 -14.79 -3.37
N THR A 161 -0.10 -15.66 -4.38
CA THR A 161 1.12 -16.04 -5.13
C THR A 161 1.64 -14.90 -6.00
N GLN A 162 0.76 -14.09 -6.60
CA GLN A 162 1.14 -12.83 -7.23
C GLN A 162 1.89 -11.90 -6.27
N ALA A 163 1.41 -11.77 -5.04
CA ALA A 163 2.03 -10.93 -4.03
C ALA A 163 3.41 -11.45 -3.60
N LEU A 164 3.57 -12.77 -3.42
CA LEU A 164 4.86 -13.39 -3.11
C LEU A 164 5.85 -13.25 -4.28
N ALA A 165 5.40 -13.47 -5.51
CA ALA A 165 6.23 -13.28 -6.70
C ALA A 165 6.63 -11.81 -6.90
N TYR A 166 5.70 -10.88 -6.63
CA TYR A 166 5.97 -9.46 -6.64
C TYR A 166 7.01 -9.09 -5.58
N TYR A 167 6.85 -9.59 -4.35
CA TYR A 167 7.81 -9.36 -3.26
C TYR A 167 9.22 -9.83 -3.62
N ALA A 168 9.35 -11.06 -4.14
CA ALA A 168 10.64 -11.63 -4.51
C ALA A 168 11.30 -10.91 -5.70
N SER A 169 10.54 -10.61 -6.76
CA SER A 169 11.06 -9.95 -7.97
C SER A 169 11.37 -8.47 -7.79
N SER A 170 10.69 -7.78 -6.88
CA SER A 170 10.94 -6.37 -6.54
C SER A 170 11.86 -6.19 -5.33
N TYR A 171 12.34 -7.29 -4.73
CA TYR A 171 13.11 -7.28 -3.49
C TYR A 171 14.25 -6.26 -3.54
N LEU A 172 14.31 -5.44 -2.49
CA LEU A 172 15.36 -4.45 -2.28
C LEU A 172 15.95 -4.67 -0.89
N ASP A 173 17.13 -5.28 -0.87
CA ASP A 173 17.87 -5.52 0.35
C ASP A 173 18.21 -4.19 1.05
N ALA A 174 17.73 -4.07 2.29
CA ALA A 174 17.99 -2.94 3.17
C ALA A 174 18.56 -3.39 4.53
N SER A 175 18.97 -4.66 4.66
CA SER A 175 19.48 -5.28 5.89
C SER A 175 20.56 -4.43 6.56
N ALA A 176 21.59 -4.02 5.80
CA ALA A 176 22.70 -3.18 6.29
C ALA A 176 22.28 -1.80 6.86
N ILE A 177 21.08 -1.32 6.54
CA ILE A 177 20.50 -0.10 7.11
C ILE A 177 19.63 -0.45 8.32
N LEU A 178 18.83 -1.51 8.23
CA LEU A 178 17.94 -1.97 9.29
C LEU A 178 18.69 -2.46 10.54
N GLU A 179 19.92 -2.96 10.40
CA GLU A 179 20.81 -3.33 11.52
C GLU A 179 21.10 -2.17 12.50
N TYR A 180 20.90 -0.92 12.09
CA TYR A 180 21.05 0.26 12.96
C TYR A 180 19.86 0.48 13.90
N CYS A 181 18.78 -0.31 13.72
CA CYS A 181 17.70 -0.36 14.67
C CYS A 181 18.03 -1.34 15.81
N LYS A 182 18.11 -0.80 17.03
CA LYS A 182 18.18 -1.60 18.25
C LYS A 182 16.82 -2.24 18.54
N PRO A 183 16.81 -3.50 19.04
CA PRO A 183 15.60 -4.14 19.53
C PRO A 183 14.94 -3.37 20.66
N TYR A 184 13.61 -3.47 20.74
CA TYR A 184 12.84 -2.92 21.84
C TYR A 184 13.26 -3.51 23.19
N SER A 185 13.55 -2.65 24.17
CA SER A 185 14.11 -3.03 25.48
C SER A 185 13.10 -3.07 26.64
N GLY A 186 11.79 -2.95 26.39
CA GLY A 186 10.76 -3.22 27.41
C GLY A 186 10.29 -2.04 28.27
N GLU A 187 10.95 -0.89 28.26
CA GLU A 187 10.59 0.26 29.11
C GLU A 187 9.59 1.20 28.44
N ASN A 188 8.28 0.96 28.53
CA ASN A 188 7.31 1.84 27.88
C ASN A 188 7.32 3.28 28.42
N GLN A 189 7.65 4.25 27.56
CA GLN A 189 7.42 5.67 27.84
C GLN A 189 6.01 6.12 27.40
N VAL A 190 5.65 7.38 27.69
CA VAL A 190 4.39 7.98 27.25
C VAL A 190 4.25 7.86 25.74
N ASN A 191 3.10 7.36 25.29
CA ASN A 191 2.82 7.19 23.88
C ASN A 191 2.72 8.57 23.19
N ASN A 192 3.72 8.91 22.37
CA ASN A 192 3.65 10.05 21.48
C ASN A 192 3.41 9.54 20.05
N ILE A 193 2.17 9.60 19.55
CA ILE A 193 1.85 9.13 18.20
C ILE A 193 2.44 10.00 17.09
N GLN A 194 2.84 11.24 17.40
CA GLN A 194 3.34 12.22 16.44
C GLN A 194 4.87 12.17 16.28
N PHE A 195 5.58 11.32 17.01
CA PHE A 195 7.04 11.41 17.05
C PHE A 195 7.73 11.21 15.70
N VAL A 196 7.14 10.39 14.82
CA VAL A 196 7.67 10.20 13.47
C VAL A 196 7.56 11.49 12.65
N ASN A 197 6.51 12.29 12.88
CA ASN A 197 6.37 13.61 12.25
C ASN A 197 7.51 14.53 12.69
N THR A 198 7.97 14.48 13.94
CA THR A 198 9.16 15.23 14.37
C THR A 198 10.39 14.79 13.59
N ILE A 199 10.60 13.48 13.40
CA ILE A 199 11.73 12.99 12.62
C ILE A 199 11.65 13.47 11.16
N LEU A 200 10.49 13.31 10.50
CA LEU A 200 10.33 13.67 9.09
C LEU A 200 10.31 15.19 8.86
N PHE A 201 9.40 15.90 9.51
CA PHE A 201 9.10 17.30 9.23
C PHE A 201 10.02 18.30 9.94
N ASP A 202 10.61 17.94 11.09
CA ASP A 202 11.49 18.85 11.83
C ASP A 202 12.97 18.52 11.55
N LEU A 203 13.35 17.24 11.57
CA LEU A 203 14.76 16.86 11.43
C LEU A 203 15.19 16.64 9.97
N ILE A 204 14.54 15.73 9.24
CA ILE A 204 14.95 15.37 7.86
C ILE A 204 14.67 16.48 6.86
N ARG A 205 13.53 17.17 7.04
CA ARG A 205 13.19 18.31 6.20
C ARG A 205 14.19 19.46 6.33
N ALA A 206 14.68 19.74 7.54
CA ALA A 206 15.67 20.79 7.78
C ALA A 206 17.09 20.37 7.38
N ASP A 207 17.34 19.08 7.15
CA ASP A 207 18.67 18.59 6.79
C ASP A 207 19.01 18.89 5.32
N GLN A 208 19.86 19.90 5.13
CA GLN A 208 20.33 20.35 3.82
C GLN A 208 21.13 19.28 3.06
N ARG A 209 21.61 18.23 3.74
CA ARG A 209 22.32 17.11 3.08
C ARG A 209 21.41 16.28 2.18
N PHE A 210 20.09 16.42 2.31
CA PHE A 210 19.08 15.87 1.39
C PHE A 210 18.58 16.89 0.35
N ASP A 211 19.19 18.08 0.25
CA ASP A 211 18.82 19.05 -0.77
C ASP A 211 19.19 18.56 -2.18
N GLY A 212 18.40 19.01 -3.16
CA GLY A 212 18.52 18.61 -4.56
C GLY A 212 17.70 17.37 -4.91
N LYS A 213 17.17 17.36 -6.13
CA LYS A 213 16.29 16.29 -6.61
C LYS A 213 17.07 14.99 -6.82
N ILE A 214 16.54 13.89 -6.30
CA ILE A 214 17.12 12.55 -6.47
C ILE A 214 16.57 11.95 -7.77
N GLU A 215 17.27 12.19 -8.87
CA GLU A 215 16.86 11.71 -10.19
C GLU A 215 17.46 10.33 -10.50
N GLY A 216 16.77 9.26 -10.11
CA GLY A 216 17.13 7.91 -10.53
C GLY A 216 16.40 7.54 -11.83
N ASN A 217 17.12 7.37 -12.95
CA ASN A 217 16.68 6.81 -14.24
C ASN A 217 15.17 6.97 -14.62
N ASN A 218 14.55 8.09 -14.26
CA ASN A 218 13.12 8.39 -14.41
C ASN A 218 12.12 7.39 -13.78
N THR A 219 12.49 6.69 -12.70
CA THR A 219 11.58 5.83 -11.91
C THR A 219 11.75 6.06 -10.41
N PHE A 220 10.67 5.91 -9.64
CA PHE A 220 10.70 6.04 -8.18
C PHE A 220 11.62 4.99 -7.55
N HIS A 221 11.55 3.72 -7.99
CA HIS A 221 12.43 2.66 -7.52
C HIS A 221 13.91 2.99 -7.73
N SER A 222 14.25 3.56 -8.89
CA SER A 222 15.63 3.96 -9.19
C SER A 222 16.08 5.12 -8.30
N ALA A 223 15.18 6.07 -8.01
CA ALA A 223 15.47 7.18 -7.09
C ALA A 223 15.70 6.68 -5.65
N VAL A 224 14.89 5.74 -5.17
CA VAL A 224 15.10 5.09 -3.85
C VAL A 224 16.44 4.34 -3.83
N LYS A 225 16.75 3.53 -4.84
CA LYS A 225 18.05 2.84 -4.94
C LYS A 225 19.23 3.82 -4.91
N LEU A 226 19.14 4.93 -5.64
CA LEU A 226 20.16 5.98 -5.64
C LEU A 226 20.27 6.65 -4.27
N LEU A 227 19.17 6.95 -3.60
CA LEU A 227 19.14 7.51 -2.25
C LEU A 227 19.84 6.59 -1.26
N LEU A 228 19.47 5.31 -1.21
CA LEU A 228 20.06 4.32 -0.31
C LEU A 228 21.57 4.16 -0.56
N LYS A 229 22.00 4.20 -1.83
CA LYS A 229 23.42 4.10 -2.20
C LYS A 229 24.21 5.36 -1.84
N SER A 230 23.68 6.54 -2.16
CA SER A 230 24.41 7.82 -2.07
C SER A 230 24.34 8.48 -0.69
N LYS A 231 23.33 8.14 0.12
CA LYS A 231 23.09 8.74 1.44
C LYS A 231 22.94 7.69 2.55
N SER A 232 23.48 6.49 2.37
CA SER A 232 23.34 5.37 3.31
C SER A 232 23.64 5.75 4.76
N ASP A 233 24.79 6.37 5.01
CA ASP A 233 25.23 6.73 6.39
C ASP A 233 24.33 7.78 7.04
N LEU A 234 23.80 8.68 6.23
CA LEU A 234 22.83 9.66 6.70
C LEU A 234 21.50 9.00 7.06
N ILE A 235 21.00 8.10 6.21
CA ILE A 235 19.78 7.32 6.48
C ILE A 235 19.94 6.50 7.75
N LYS A 236 21.09 5.82 7.94
CA LYS A 236 21.41 5.07 9.17
C LYS A 236 21.34 5.93 10.42
N THR A 237 21.75 7.21 10.34
CA THR A 237 21.62 8.16 11.45
C THR A 237 20.15 8.35 11.85
N TYR A 238 19.25 8.50 10.88
CA TYR A 238 17.81 8.65 11.14
C TYR A 238 17.13 7.34 11.55
N MET A 239 17.60 6.19 11.05
CA MET A 239 17.15 4.87 11.51
C MET A 239 17.53 4.62 12.97
N ALA A 240 18.75 5.03 13.37
CA ALA A 240 19.19 5.00 14.76
C ALA A 240 18.37 5.97 15.62
N ALA A 241 18.10 7.19 15.14
CA ALA A 241 17.23 8.14 15.84
C ALA A 241 15.84 7.50 16.05
N TRP A 242 15.17 7.06 14.99
CA TRP A 242 13.91 6.31 15.06
C TRP A 242 13.90 5.19 16.09
N SER A 243 14.93 4.35 16.08
CA SER A 243 15.02 3.21 16.98
C SER A 243 15.18 3.61 18.45
N ASN A 244 15.99 4.65 18.72
CA ASN A 244 16.26 5.13 20.07
C ASN A 244 15.23 6.17 20.56
N SER A 245 14.44 6.78 19.67
CA SER A 245 13.74 8.03 19.96
C SER A 245 12.63 7.87 20.99
N TYR A 246 12.00 6.71 21.11
CA TYR A 246 10.99 6.44 22.13
C TYR A 246 10.97 4.96 22.42
N SER A 247 10.98 4.58 23.70
CA SER A 247 10.79 3.21 24.12
C SER A 247 9.31 2.81 23.94
N GLN A 248 8.93 2.58 22.70
CA GLN A 248 7.58 2.19 22.28
C GLN A 248 7.61 0.75 21.78
N SER A 249 6.57 -0.01 22.13
CA SER A 249 6.33 -1.32 21.54
C SER A 249 6.21 -1.24 20.01
N PRO A 250 6.49 -2.33 19.26
CA PRO A 250 6.33 -2.36 17.81
C PRO A 250 4.94 -1.92 17.33
N GLN A 251 3.88 -2.27 18.08
CA GLN A 251 2.52 -1.83 17.76
C GLN A 251 2.34 -0.31 17.87
N GLN A 252 2.85 0.33 18.92
CA GLN A 252 2.77 1.79 19.05
C GLN A 252 3.57 2.52 17.97
N LYS A 253 4.73 1.97 17.58
CA LYS A 253 5.50 2.47 16.44
C LYS A 253 4.72 2.35 15.13
N LEU A 254 4.00 1.24 14.93
CA LEU A 254 3.13 1.06 13.77
C LEU A 254 1.96 2.06 13.75
N ASP A 255 1.32 2.29 14.90
CA ASP A 255 0.24 3.28 15.03
C ASP A 255 0.74 4.70 14.69
N ALA A 256 1.96 5.03 15.12
CA ALA A 256 2.61 6.30 14.78
C ALA A 256 2.98 6.42 13.29
N LEU A 257 3.38 5.32 12.66
CA LEU A 257 3.59 5.26 11.21
C LEU A 257 2.29 5.45 10.44
N LEU A 258 1.18 4.85 10.90
CA LEU A 258 -0.14 5.05 10.31
C LEU A 258 -0.62 6.51 10.44
N TYR A 259 -0.43 7.11 11.62
CA TYR A 259 -0.70 8.54 11.82
C TYR A 259 0.11 9.42 10.86
N THR A 260 1.38 9.07 10.68
CA THR A 260 2.32 9.81 9.82
C THR A 260 1.99 9.63 8.34
N ALA A 261 1.66 8.41 7.90
CA ALA A 261 1.18 8.15 6.55
C ALA A 261 -0.11 8.94 6.25
N THR A 262 -1.02 9.04 7.22
CA THR A 262 -2.23 9.86 7.12
C THR A 262 -1.89 11.35 7.04
N THR A 263 -0.94 11.83 7.85
CA THR A 263 -0.44 13.20 7.78
C THR A 263 0.18 13.50 6.41
N LEU A 264 1.01 12.59 5.88
CA LEU A 264 1.63 12.69 4.57
C LEU A 264 0.59 12.76 3.45
N ALA A 265 -0.47 11.95 3.53
CA ALA A 265 -1.55 11.99 2.55
C ALA A 265 -2.29 13.34 2.52
N LYS A 266 -2.46 13.98 3.69
CA LYS A 266 -3.01 15.34 3.79
C LYS A 266 -2.08 16.39 3.15
N VAL A 267 -0.82 16.42 3.57
CA VAL A 267 0.11 17.51 3.21
C VAL A 267 0.67 17.39 1.79
N SER A 268 0.50 16.23 1.15
CA SER A 268 0.97 15.98 -0.21
C SER A 268 -0.09 16.29 -1.26
N SER A 269 -0.69 17.47 -1.11
CA SER A 269 -1.68 18.03 -2.04
C SER A 269 -1.33 19.48 -2.35
N ARG A 270 -1.64 19.93 -3.58
CA ARG A 270 -1.63 21.35 -3.94
C ARG A 270 -2.98 21.69 -4.54
N GLN A 271 -3.62 22.72 -4.00
CA GLN A 271 -4.89 23.22 -4.52
C GLN A 271 -4.68 24.58 -5.19
N GLN A 272 -5.11 24.70 -6.44
CA GLN A 272 -5.13 25.95 -7.20
C GLN A 272 -6.54 26.19 -7.72
N ALA A 273 -7.24 27.15 -7.11
CA ALA A 273 -8.66 27.42 -7.38
C ALA A 273 -9.51 26.14 -7.24
N THR A 274 -10.02 25.60 -8.35
CA THR A 274 -10.84 24.37 -8.41
C THR A 274 -10.04 23.13 -8.81
N HIS A 275 -8.76 23.27 -9.14
CA HIS A 275 -7.89 22.14 -9.50
C HIS A 275 -7.10 21.65 -8.29
N VAL A 276 -7.02 20.33 -8.14
CA VAL A 276 -6.24 19.67 -7.07
C VAL A 276 -5.20 18.76 -7.70
N GLU A 277 -3.95 18.95 -7.29
CA GLU A 277 -2.85 18.04 -7.56
C GLU A 277 -2.58 17.19 -6.32
N LEU A 278 -2.41 15.87 -6.51
CA LEU A 278 -2.07 14.94 -5.43
C LEU A 278 -0.79 14.19 -5.76
N ASP A 279 0.09 14.05 -4.76
CA ASP A 279 1.25 13.19 -4.89
C ASP A 279 0.83 11.73 -4.91
N TRP A 280 1.14 11.01 -5.99
CA TRP A 280 0.74 9.62 -6.18
C TRP A 280 1.26 8.71 -5.06
N PHE A 281 2.48 8.94 -4.57
CA PHE A 281 3.16 8.03 -3.64
C PHE A 281 2.86 8.34 -2.18
N LEU A 282 2.55 9.59 -1.87
CA LEU A 282 2.23 10.02 -0.49
C LEU A 282 0.73 10.15 -0.23
N ALA A 283 -0.07 10.58 -1.22
CA ALA A 283 -1.52 10.80 -1.07
C ALA A 283 -2.40 9.69 -1.65
N GLY A 284 -1.84 8.74 -2.39
CA GLY A 284 -2.59 7.64 -3.01
C GLY A 284 -3.03 6.51 -2.05
N GLY A 285 -2.74 6.62 -0.75
CA GLY A 285 -3.11 5.62 0.27
C GLY A 285 -2.09 4.48 0.44
N GLN A 286 -1.02 4.42 -0.37
CA GLN A 286 -0.07 3.30 -0.38
C GLN A 286 0.63 3.09 0.97
N LEU A 287 1.08 4.17 1.61
CA LEU A 287 1.74 4.11 2.91
C LEU A 287 0.76 3.71 4.02
N ILE A 288 -0.49 4.17 3.94
CA ILE A 288 -1.57 3.81 4.87
C ILE A 288 -1.86 2.32 4.75
N ASP A 289 -2.12 1.84 3.54
CA ASP A 289 -2.40 0.42 3.26
C ASP A 289 -1.24 -0.48 3.72
N SER A 290 0.01 -0.08 3.49
CA SER A 290 1.17 -0.87 3.91
C SER A 290 1.27 -1.00 5.43
N ALA A 291 1.00 0.07 6.19
CA ALA A 291 0.97 0.00 7.66
C ALA A 291 -0.17 -0.91 8.16
N LEU A 292 -1.36 -0.80 7.55
CA LEU A 292 -2.51 -1.64 7.88
C LEU A 292 -2.26 -3.11 7.50
N ALA A 293 -1.59 -3.38 6.38
CA ALA A 293 -1.22 -4.73 5.97
C ALA A 293 -0.25 -5.37 6.97
N ILE A 294 0.76 -4.62 7.44
CA ILE A 294 1.68 -5.11 8.49
C ILE A 294 0.90 -5.54 9.73
N GLN A 295 -0.03 -4.69 10.20
CA GLN A 295 -0.86 -4.99 11.36
C GLN A 295 -1.71 -6.25 11.20
N LYS A 296 -2.24 -6.47 9.99
CA LYS A 296 -3.14 -7.59 9.69
C LYS A 296 -2.43 -8.93 9.55
N VAL A 297 -1.27 -8.97 8.89
CA VAL A 297 -0.68 -10.24 8.42
C VAL A 297 0.67 -10.61 9.01
N ILE A 298 1.40 -9.67 9.60
CA ILE A 298 2.74 -9.96 10.12
C ILE A 298 2.64 -10.55 11.53
N ARG A 299 3.37 -11.65 11.75
CA ARG A 299 3.45 -12.30 13.07
C ARG A 299 4.12 -11.40 14.11
N SER A 300 3.74 -11.56 15.36
CA SER A 300 4.26 -10.77 16.48
C SER A 300 5.78 -10.87 16.66
N ASP A 301 6.39 -12.03 16.36
CA ASP A 301 7.84 -12.26 16.43
C ASP A 301 8.62 -11.52 15.33
N GLN A 302 7.96 -11.16 14.23
CA GLN A 302 8.55 -10.45 13.09
C GLN A 302 8.14 -8.97 13.02
N LEU A 303 7.19 -8.54 13.85
CA LEU A 303 6.54 -7.23 13.76
C LEU A 303 7.55 -6.07 13.84
N GLU A 304 8.55 -6.16 14.72
CA GLU A 304 9.55 -5.09 14.87
C GLU A 304 10.36 -4.87 13.58
N ASN A 305 10.78 -5.95 12.92
CA ASN A 305 11.55 -5.87 11.67
C ASN A 305 10.74 -5.21 10.56
N TRP A 306 9.46 -5.59 10.42
CA TRP A 306 8.56 -4.99 9.43
C TRP A 306 8.19 -3.54 9.73
N VAL A 307 8.05 -3.18 11.02
CA VAL A 307 7.84 -1.79 11.45
C VAL A 307 9.05 -0.92 11.10
N ASN A 308 10.27 -1.43 11.30
CA ASN A 308 11.48 -0.73 10.91
C ASN A 308 11.59 -0.58 9.38
N ALA A 309 11.25 -1.62 8.61
CA ALA A 309 11.19 -1.55 7.16
C ALA A 309 10.14 -0.54 6.67
N GLN A 310 8.97 -0.47 7.31
CA GLN A 310 7.93 0.51 7.00
C GLN A 310 8.38 1.95 7.26
N PHE A 311 9.08 2.19 8.38
CA PHE A 311 9.67 3.50 8.63
C PHE A 311 10.70 3.86 7.55
N LEU A 312 11.60 2.96 7.19
CA LEU A 312 12.58 3.19 6.14
C LEU A 312 11.94 3.48 4.77
N SER A 313 10.89 2.73 4.41
CA SER A 313 10.10 2.95 3.19
C SER A 313 9.42 4.33 3.19
N THR A 314 8.84 4.72 4.33
CA THR A 314 8.21 6.04 4.54
C THR A 314 9.24 7.16 4.42
N LEU A 315 10.39 7.01 5.06
CA LEU A 315 11.53 7.93 5.01
C LEU A 315 12.02 8.14 3.58
N CYS A 316 12.26 7.05 2.86
CA CYS A 316 12.73 7.12 1.46
C CYS A 316 11.69 7.80 0.57
N THR A 317 10.40 7.46 0.73
CA THR A 317 9.32 8.08 -0.02
C THR A 317 9.24 9.58 0.25
N PHE A 318 9.29 9.98 1.52
CA PHE A 318 9.29 11.39 1.91
C PHE A 318 10.43 12.18 1.27
N ILE A 319 11.65 11.64 1.28
CA ILE A 319 12.83 12.30 0.68
C ILE A 319 12.70 12.39 -0.84
N VAL A 320 12.39 11.28 -1.51
CA VAL A 320 12.32 11.22 -2.99
C VAL A 320 11.22 12.15 -3.54
N GLN A 321 10.11 12.29 -2.81
CA GLN A 321 9.01 13.20 -3.19
C GLN A 321 9.26 14.68 -2.80
N GLY A 322 10.48 15.02 -2.35
CA GLY A 322 10.90 16.40 -2.10
C GLY A 322 10.56 16.92 -0.70
N ARG A 323 10.28 16.03 0.25
CA ARG A 323 10.05 16.34 1.67
C ARG A 323 8.93 17.38 1.86
N PRO A 324 7.68 17.13 1.43
CA PRO A 324 6.61 18.14 1.46
C PRO A 324 6.44 18.83 2.82
N MET A 325 6.01 20.09 2.79
CA MET A 325 5.79 20.88 4.01
C MET A 325 4.49 20.49 4.71
N ASN A 326 4.55 20.34 6.02
CA ASN A 326 3.36 20.38 6.86
C ASN A 326 2.97 21.84 7.15
N VAL A 327 2.52 22.56 6.12
CA VAL A 327 1.93 23.90 6.31
C VAL A 327 0.51 23.73 6.83
N PRO A 328 0.07 24.49 7.84
CA PRO A 328 -1.34 24.55 8.19
C PRO A 328 -2.16 24.85 6.93
N SER A 329 -3.10 23.96 6.59
CA SER A 329 -4.03 24.19 5.49
C SER A 329 -4.67 25.56 5.69
N LEU A 330 -4.67 26.43 4.66
CA LEU A 330 -5.61 27.54 4.65
C LEU A 330 -7.00 26.95 4.91
N PRO A 331 -7.81 27.52 5.82
CA PRO A 331 -9.11 26.96 6.12
C PRO A 331 -9.84 26.75 4.80
N LEU A 332 -10.24 25.50 4.53
CA LEU A 332 -11.12 25.16 3.41
C LEU A 332 -12.23 26.20 3.41
N ASN A 333 -12.47 26.84 2.26
CA ASN A 333 -13.50 27.86 2.16
C ASN A 333 -14.80 27.26 2.75
N PRO A 334 -15.34 27.79 3.87
CA PRO A 334 -16.39 27.14 4.65
C PRO A 334 -17.69 26.90 3.85
N LEU A 335 -17.79 27.47 2.66
CA LEU A 335 -18.85 27.24 1.69
C LEU A 335 -18.74 25.89 0.94
N VAL A 336 -17.69 25.09 1.14
CA VAL A 336 -17.41 23.84 0.39
C VAL A 336 -17.20 22.60 1.29
N THR A 337 -17.26 22.72 2.62
CA THR A 337 -17.10 21.55 3.50
C THR A 337 -18.32 20.62 3.39
N LYS A 338 -18.16 19.56 2.60
CA LYS A 338 -19.16 18.49 2.41
C LYS A 338 -19.12 17.48 3.56
N SER A 339 -20.26 16.84 3.86
CA SER A 339 -20.31 15.73 4.82
C SER A 339 -19.53 14.50 4.32
N TRP A 340 -19.22 13.56 5.22
CA TRP A 340 -18.59 12.27 4.87
C TRP A 340 -19.33 11.55 3.74
N GLU A 341 -20.66 11.47 3.85
CA GLU A 341 -21.53 10.81 2.87
C GLU A 341 -21.47 11.53 1.52
N SER A 342 -21.51 12.87 1.55
CA SER A 342 -21.45 13.69 0.33
C SER A 342 -20.09 13.57 -0.38
N CYS A 343 -18.98 13.59 0.37
CA CYS A 343 -17.65 13.38 -0.20
C CYS A 343 -17.50 11.97 -0.77
N THR A 344 -17.87 10.94 0.00
CA THR A 344 -17.80 9.53 -0.43
C THR A 344 -18.63 9.31 -1.68
N SER A 345 -19.87 9.81 -1.71
CA SER A 345 -20.74 9.73 -2.87
C SER A 345 -20.14 10.44 -4.09
N THR A 346 -19.58 11.65 -3.91
CA THR A 346 -18.89 12.39 -4.99
C THR A 346 -17.71 11.60 -5.54
N ILE A 347 -16.90 10.98 -4.68
CA ILE A 347 -15.73 10.18 -5.07
C ILE A 347 -16.17 8.94 -5.85
N VAL A 348 -17.12 8.17 -5.31
CA VAL A 348 -17.62 6.94 -5.95
C VAL A 348 -18.27 7.24 -7.29
N GLN A 349 -19.09 8.29 -7.36
CA GLN A 349 -19.71 8.73 -8.60
C GLN A 349 -18.66 9.07 -9.64
N ASN A 350 -17.60 9.81 -9.30
CA ASN A 350 -16.57 10.22 -10.24
C ASN A 350 -15.42 9.20 -10.40
N ALA A 351 -15.45 8.07 -9.67
CA ALA A 351 -14.36 7.10 -9.69
C ALA A 351 -14.17 6.47 -11.09
N PHE A 352 -15.18 6.48 -11.96
CA PHE A 352 -15.01 5.99 -13.32
C PHE A 352 -14.01 6.82 -14.14
N ASP A 353 -13.78 8.09 -13.81
CA ASP A 353 -12.75 8.92 -14.47
C ASP A 353 -11.35 8.62 -13.98
N ASN A 354 -11.23 8.26 -12.70
CA ASN A 354 -9.98 7.91 -12.07
C ASN A 354 -10.18 6.75 -11.08
N PRO A 355 -10.23 5.50 -11.57
CA PRO A 355 -10.63 4.35 -10.75
C PRO A 355 -9.73 4.11 -9.53
N LYS A 356 -8.48 4.56 -9.61
CA LYS A 356 -7.49 4.46 -8.52
C LYS A 356 -7.85 5.30 -7.30
N LEU A 357 -8.70 6.32 -7.45
CA LEU A 357 -9.16 7.15 -6.34
C LEU A 357 -9.94 6.33 -5.30
N ILE A 358 -10.60 5.25 -5.73
CA ILE A 358 -11.34 4.36 -4.83
C ILE A 358 -10.42 3.69 -3.80
N LEU A 359 -9.16 3.46 -4.16
CA LEU A 359 -8.18 2.84 -3.26
C LEU A 359 -7.80 3.82 -2.16
N ALA A 360 -7.50 5.08 -2.53
CA ALA A 360 -7.20 6.13 -1.55
C ALA A 360 -8.38 6.35 -0.59
N LEU A 361 -9.61 6.37 -1.09
CA LEU A 361 -10.80 6.45 -0.24
C LEU A 361 -10.90 5.25 0.72
N ASP A 362 -10.72 4.02 0.23
CA ASP A 362 -10.77 2.81 1.05
C ASP A 362 -9.67 2.81 2.14
N SER A 363 -8.44 3.19 1.81
CA SER A 363 -7.34 3.35 2.77
C SER A 363 -7.71 4.30 3.91
N ILE A 364 -8.32 5.45 3.59
CA ILE A 364 -8.70 6.46 4.58
C ILE A 364 -9.85 5.97 5.47
N LEU A 365 -10.83 5.27 4.91
CA LEU A 365 -11.92 4.68 5.67
C LEU A 365 -11.41 3.57 6.61
N ASN A 366 -10.45 2.75 6.17
CA ASN A 366 -9.83 1.72 7.00
C ASN A 366 -8.97 2.32 8.12
N ALA A 367 -8.20 3.38 7.85
CA ALA A 367 -7.44 4.09 8.88
C ALA A 367 -8.37 4.71 9.95
N ARG A 368 -9.47 5.33 9.51
CA ARG A 368 -10.50 5.92 10.39
C ARG A 368 -11.15 4.87 11.28
N SER A 369 -11.51 3.71 10.74
CA SER A 369 -12.23 2.68 11.50
C SER A 369 -11.37 2.06 12.61
N GLN A 370 -10.05 2.02 12.42
CA GLN A 370 -9.12 1.43 13.38
C GLN A 370 -8.61 2.43 14.41
N HIS A 371 -8.53 3.72 14.07
CA HIS A 371 -8.01 4.76 14.96
C HIS A 371 -8.89 6.01 14.95
N ALA A 372 -9.81 6.10 15.90
CA ALA A 372 -10.76 7.22 16.02
C ALA A 372 -10.08 8.60 16.10
N GLN A 373 -8.88 8.68 16.66
CA GLN A 373 -8.07 9.90 16.74
C GLN A 373 -7.62 10.47 15.37
N LEU A 374 -7.68 9.66 14.30
CA LEU A 374 -7.38 10.10 12.93
C LEU A 374 -8.56 10.80 12.25
N GLU A 375 -9.76 10.79 12.85
CA GLU A 375 -10.98 11.29 12.22
C GLU A 375 -10.83 12.69 11.60
N PRO A 376 -10.25 13.70 12.27
CA PRO A 376 -10.13 15.04 11.69
C PRO A 376 -9.24 15.05 10.44
N LEU A 377 -8.12 14.32 10.48
CA LEU A 377 -7.20 14.20 9.34
C LEU A 377 -7.86 13.46 8.18
N CYS A 378 -8.51 12.33 8.47
CA CYS A 378 -9.22 11.54 7.47
C CYS A 378 -10.32 12.35 6.78
N PHE A 379 -11.04 13.19 7.53
CA PHE A 379 -12.09 14.03 6.97
C PHE A 379 -11.55 15.11 6.02
N GLU A 380 -10.46 15.79 6.38
CA GLU A 380 -9.78 16.75 5.50
C GLU A 380 -9.29 16.09 4.20
N ILE A 381 -8.72 14.88 4.30
CA ILE A 381 -8.25 14.12 3.14
C ILE A 381 -9.42 13.75 2.24
N VAL A 382 -10.51 13.22 2.79
CA VAL A 382 -11.69 12.84 1.99
C VAL A 382 -12.35 14.05 1.32
N ASN A 383 -12.34 15.23 1.95
CA ASN A 383 -12.75 16.47 1.28
C ASN A 383 -11.85 16.78 0.07
N THR A 384 -10.54 16.66 0.25
CA THR A 384 -9.54 16.88 -0.81
C THR A 384 -9.70 15.87 -1.95
N LEU A 385 -9.93 14.59 -1.64
CA LEU A 385 -10.20 13.54 -2.63
C LEU A 385 -11.50 13.81 -3.41
N ALA A 386 -12.54 14.33 -2.75
CA ALA A 386 -13.79 14.69 -3.40
C ALA A 386 -13.66 15.92 -4.31
N LEU A 387 -12.75 16.85 -4.01
CA LEU A 387 -12.38 17.95 -4.93
C LEU A 387 -11.57 17.41 -6.10
N PHE A 388 -10.56 16.57 -5.81
CA PHE A 388 -9.71 15.91 -6.79
C PHE A 388 -10.49 15.06 -7.80
N SER A 389 -11.60 14.44 -7.38
CA SER A 389 -12.42 13.65 -8.29
C SER A 389 -13.05 14.48 -9.43
N ASN A 390 -13.08 15.82 -9.30
CA ASN A 390 -13.56 16.73 -10.34
C ASN A 390 -12.42 17.22 -11.25
N GLY A 391 -11.63 16.28 -11.81
CA GLY A 391 -10.58 16.60 -12.78
C GLY A 391 -9.23 17.01 -12.18
N GLY A 392 -8.87 16.45 -11.02
CA GLY A 392 -7.54 16.59 -10.42
C GLY A 392 -6.45 15.76 -11.11
N THR A 393 -5.19 16.07 -10.80
CA THR A 393 -4.01 15.45 -11.45
C THR A 393 -3.11 14.73 -10.46
N TRP A 394 -2.77 13.47 -10.77
CA TRP A 394 -1.75 12.73 -10.01
C TRP A 394 -0.34 13.16 -10.41
N ILE A 395 0.44 13.65 -9.44
CA ILE A 395 1.85 14.03 -9.60
C ILE A 395 2.74 12.91 -9.09
N LYS A 396 3.76 12.53 -9.88
CA LYS A 396 4.68 11.42 -9.55
C LYS A 396 6.09 11.88 -9.23
N SER A 397 6.40 13.13 -9.56
CA SER A 397 7.72 13.71 -9.41
C SER A 397 7.97 14.36 -8.05
N GLY A 398 7.01 14.29 -7.13
CA GLY A 398 7.06 14.96 -5.84
C GLY A 398 6.44 16.35 -5.88
N LEU A 399 5.52 16.61 -4.94
CA LEU A 399 5.01 17.95 -4.66
C LEU A 399 5.89 18.74 -3.68
N GLY A 400 6.92 18.13 -3.09
CA GLY A 400 7.84 18.81 -2.18
C GLY A 400 8.95 19.61 -2.87
N TRP A 401 9.22 19.35 -4.15
CA TRP A 401 10.23 20.09 -4.90
C TRP A 401 9.72 21.49 -5.27
N PRO A 402 10.56 22.54 -5.14
CA PRO A 402 10.25 23.85 -5.71
C PRO A 402 10.06 23.72 -7.23
N ASN A 403 9.03 24.39 -7.76
CA ASN A 403 8.75 24.43 -9.20
C ASN A 403 9.83 25.19 -9.97
#